data_AF-A0A6V8NFX1-F1
#
_entry.id   AF-A0A6V8NFX1-F1
#
_cell.length_a   1.000
_cell.length_b   1.000
_cell.length_c   1.000
_cell.angle_alpha   90.00
_cell.angle_beta   90.00
_cell.angle_gamma   90.00
#
_symmetry.space_group_name_H-M   'P 1'
#
loop_
_entity.id
_entity.type
_entity.pdbx_description
1 polymer ?
#
loop_
_entity_poly.entity_id
_entity_poly.type
_entity_poly.pdbx_seq_one_letter_code
_entity_poly.pdbx_strand_id
1 'polypeptide(L)'
;MLELLEKAALTALGAASLTQKKGEEMMQELKTRYKMSEEEGRAFIERIQDLARVGSQRTSEIVETEVRQVMERMGMVSREDFERLERRVRALEAARLESADEEAGD
;
A
#
# COMPACT_ATOMS: atom_id res chain seq x y z
N MET A 1 16.67 -26.01 5.37
CA MET A 1 15.87 -26.42 6.56
C MET A 1 15.34 -25.19 7.29
N LEU A 2 16.21 -24.27 7.77
CA LEU A 2 15.80 -23.01 8.42
C LEU A 2 14.90 -22.12 7.54
N GLU A 3 15.22 -21.96 6.25
CA GLU A 3 14.38 -21.15 5.33
C GLU A 3 12.95 -21.68 5.13
N LEU A 4 12.74 -22.99 5.19
CA LEU A 4 11.40 -23.59 5.10
C LEU A 4 10.62 -23.35 6.39
N LEU A 5 11.30 -23.35 7.52
CA LEU A 5 10.76 -22.98 8.82
C LEU A 5 10.42 -21.48 8.88
N GLU A 6 11.28 -20.60 8.35
CA GLU A 6 10.98 -19.17 8.21
C GLU A 6 9.74 -18.96 7.36
N LYS A 7 9.64 -19.61 6.21
CA LYS A 7 8.49 -19.48 5.30
C LYS A 7 7.21 -20.03 5.94
N ALA A 8 7.28 -21.16 6.64
CA ALA A 8 6.13 -21.72 7.35
C ALA A 8 5.68 -20.83 8.51
N ALA A 9 6.62 -20.28 9.28
CA ALA A 9 6.36 -19.33 10.35
C ALA A 9 5.77 -18.02 9.81
N LEU A 10 6.35 -17.45 8.74
CA LEU A 10 5.85 -16.26 8.06
C LEU A 10 4.44 -16.44 7.51
N THR A 11 4.13 -17.61 6.95
CA THR A 11 2.78 -17.91 6.44
C THR A 11 1.77 -18.04 7.58
N ALA A 12 2.13 -18.72 8.67
CA ALA A 12 1.29 -18.84 9.86
C ALA A 12 1.08 -17.49 10.57
N LEU A 13 2.12 -16.64 10.62
CA LEU A 13 2.09 -15.33 11.27
C LEU A 13 1.43 -14.26 10.39
N GLY A 14 1.59 -14.32 9.07
CA GLY A 14 0.89 -13.45 8.12
C GLY A 14 -0.61 -13.68 8.15
N ALA A 15 -1.05 -14.93 8.34
CA ALA A 15 -2.46 -15.27 8.54
C ALA A 15 -3.00 -14.90 9.94
N ALA A 16 -2.14 -14.82 10.96
CA ALA A 16 -2.52 -14.60 12.37
C ALA A 16 -2.25 -13.18 12.91
N SER A 17 -1.65 -12.28 12.12
CA SER A 17 -1.10 -10.98 12.56
C SER A 17 0.07 -11.12 13.55
N LEU A 18 1.21 -10.54 13.19
CA LEU A 18 2.40 -10.49 14.04
C LEU A 18 2.15 -9.53 15.21
N THR A 19 1.77 -10.04 16.38
CA THR A 19 1.59 -9.25 17.61
C THR A 19 2.78 -9.44 18.56
N GLN A 20 3.01 -8.47 19.46
CA GLN A 20 4.10 -8.53 20.44
C GLN A 20 4.09 -9.84 21.24
N LYS A 21 2.89 -10.26 21.68
CA LYS A 21 2.68 -11.52 22.40
C LYS A 21 3.05 -12.76 21.57
N LYS A 22 2.73 -12.78 20.27
CA LYS A 22 3.08 -13.90 19.37
C LYS A 22 4.56 -13.93 19.02
N GLY A 23 5.22 -12.77 18.97
CA GLY A 23 6.68 -12.68 18.86
C GLY A 23 7.39 -13.30 20.07
N GLU A 24 6.91 -13.01 21.28
CA GLU A 24 7.44 -13.60 22.52
C GLU A 24 7.27 -15.12 22.57
N GLU A 25 6.08 -15.63 22.23
CA GLU A 25 5.82 -17.07 22.16
C GLU A 25 6.74 -17.77 21.14
N MET A 26 7.00 -17.14 19.98
CA MET A 26 7.90 -17.69 18.98
C MET A 26 9.36 -17.70 19.45
N MET A 27 9.81 -16.65 20.14
CA MET A 27 11.13 -16.62 20.78
C MET A 27 11.31 -17.78 21.77
N GLN A 28 10.27 -18.03 22.57
CA GLN A 28 10.25 -19.15 23.53
C GLN A 28 10.37 -20.50 22.81
N GLU A 29 9.64 -20.71 21.71
CA GLU A 29 9.73 -21.95 20.93
C GLU A 29 11.09 -22.13 20.26
N LEU A 30 11.71 -21.06 19.74
CA LEU A 30 13.03 -21.12 19.13
C LEU A 30 14.12 -21.50 20.14
N LYS A 31 14.06 -20.95 21.36
CA LYS A 31 14.95 -21.35 22.45
C LYS A 31 14.73 -22.81 22.86
N THR A 32 13.47 -23.21 23.04
CA THR A 32 13.13 -24.49 23.69
C THR A 32 13.19 -25.68 22.72
N ARG A 33 12.70 -25.53 21.49
CA ARG A 33 12.67 -26.60 20.48
C ARG A 33 13.93 -26.65 19.62
N TYR A 34 14.57 -25.50 19.36
CA TYR A 34 15.68 -25.42 18.41
C TYR A 34 17.04 -25.16 19.07
N LYS A 35 17.11 -25.05 20.41
CA LYS A 35 18.33 -24.73 21.17
C LYS A 35 19.05 -23.48 20.65
N MET A 36 18.31 -22.54 20.08
CA MET A 36 18.88 -21.28 19.62
C MET A 36 19.27 -20.42 20.82
N SER A 37 20.41 -19.77 20.73
CA SER A 37 20.78 -18.72 21.68
C SER A 37 19.80 -17.55 21.61
N GLU A 38 19.76 -16.74 22.66
CA GLU A 38 18.90 -15.56 22.71
C GLU A 38 19.22 -14.54 21.61
N GLU A 39 20.50 -14.47 21.23
CA GLU A 39 21.00 -13.61 20.17
C GLU A 39 20.57 -14.09 18.78
N GLU A 40 20.67 -15.40 18.50
CA GLU A 40 20.19 -16.00 17.26
C GLU A 40 18.66 -15.90 17.12
N GLY A 41 17.92 -16.07 18.22
CA GLY A 41 16.47 -15.91 18.25
C GLY A 41 16.04 -14.47 17.96
N ARG A 42 16.72 -13.47 18.54
CA ARG A 42 16.49 -12.05 18.21
C ARG A 42 16.75 -11.75 16.74
N ALA A 43 17.90 -12.17 16.21
CA ALA A 43 18.24 -11.96 14.81
C ALA A 43 17.24 -12.65 13.85
N PHE A 44 16.62 -13.75 14.25
CA PHE A 44 15.58 -14.43 13.48
C PHE A 44 14.26 -13.65 13.45
N ILE A 45 13.79 -13.20 14.61
CA ILE A 45 12.58 -12.38 14.72
C ILE A 45 12.75 -11.08 13.93
N GLU A 46 13.90 -10.43 14.02
CA GLU A 46 14.21 -9.18 13.33
C GLU A 46 14.17 -9.38 11.80
N ARG A 47 14.79 -10.45 11.28
CA ARG A 47 14.70 -10.81 9.85
C ARG A 47 13.27 -11.06 9.38
N ILE A 48 12.45 -11.74 10.18
CA ILE A 48 11.03 -11.97 9.88
C ILE A 48 10.26 -10.65 9.83
N GLN A 49 10.52 -9.72 10.75
CA GLN A 49 9.89 -8.41 10.75
C GLN A 49 10.29 -7.58 9.52
N ASP A 50 11.55 -7.62 9.11
CA ASP A 50 12.03 -6.92 7.92
C ASP A 50 11.41 -7.50 6.64
N LEU A 51 11.38 -8.83 6.52
CA LEU A 51 10.68 -9.52 5.42
C LEU A 51 9.20 -9.16 5.36
N ALA A 52 8.54 -9.08 6.51
CA ALA A 52 7.13 -8.69 6.60
C ALA A 52 6.92 -7.23 6.17
N ARG A 53 7.79 -6.29 6.59
CA ARG A 53 7.71 -4.88 6.17
C ARG A 53 7.91 -4.72 4.66
N VAL A 54 8.97 -5.31 4.12
CA VAL A 54 9.28 -5.24 2.67
C VAL A 54 8.16 -5.88 1.85
N GLY A 55 7.65 -7.04 2.30
CA GLY A 55 6.52 -7.70 1.67
C GLY A 55 5.24 -6.86 1.70
N SER A 56 4.92 -6.22 2.83
CA SER A 56 3.75 -5.36 2.97
C SER A 56 3.83 -4.12 2.08
N GLN A 57 4.99 -3.47 2.00
CA GLN A 57 5.18 -2.26 1.20
C GLN A 57 5.02 -2.57 -0.31
N ARG A 58 5.68 -3.63 -0.79
CA ARG A 58 5.54 -4.09 -2.17
C ARG A 58 4.12 -4.54 -2.51
N THR A 59 3.44 -5.19 -1.56
CA THR A 59 2.03 -5.58 -1.73
C THR A 59 1.12 -4.36 -1.82
N SER A 60 1.36 -3.33 -1.00
CA SER A 60 0.61 -2.08 -1.04
C SER A 60 0.73 -1.38 -2.40
N GLU A 61 1.94 -1.30 -2.95
CA GLU A 61 2.18 -0.71 -4.28
C GLU A 61 1.44 -1.46 -5.39
N ILE A 62 1.46 -2.80 -5.35
CA ILE A 62 0.72 -3.64 -6.30
C ILE A 62 -0.78 -3.40 -6.17
N VAL A 63 -1.31 -3.42 -4.95
CA VAL A 63 -2.74 -3.18 -4.70
C VAL A 63 -3.15 -1.80 -5.18
N GLU A 64 -2.37 -0.76 -4.88
CA GLU A 64 -2.64 0.61 -5.34
C GLU A 64 -2.66 0.69 -6.87
N THR A 65 -1.70 0.04 -7.52
CA THR A 65 -1.61 0.01 -9.00
C THR A 65 -2.80 -0.69 -9.62
N GLU A 66 -3.18 -1.87 -9.11
CA GLU A 66 -4.32 -2.64 -9.61
C GLU A 66 -5.64 -1.90 -9.39
N VAL A 67 -5.84 -1.31 -8.22
CA VAL A 67 -7.02 -0.48 -7.93
C VAL A 67 -7.08 0.70 -8.90
N ARG A 68 -5.96 1.39 -9.14
CA ARG A 68 -5.90 2.51 -10.09
C ARG A 68 -6.27 2.08 -11.50
N GLN A 69 -5.70 0.97 -11.99
CA GLN A 69 -6.06 0.42 -13.31
C GLN A 69 -7.55 0.08 -13.43
N VAL A 70 -8.14 -0.48 -12.37
CA VAL A 70 -9.58 -0.79 -12.37
C VAL A 70 -10.41 0.48 -12.41
N MET A 71 -10.05 1.52 -11.64
CA MET A 71 -10.73 2.81 -11.67
C MET A 71 -10.66 3.46 -13.06
N GLU A 72 -9.50 3.42 -13.71
CA GLU A 72 -9.30 3.91 -15.08
C GLU A 72 -10.15 3.14 -16.10
N ARG A 73 -10.18 1.80 -16.01
CA ARG A 73 -11.01 0.95 -16.90
C ARG A 73 -12.51 1.21 -16.72
N MET A 74 -12.95 1.59 -15.53
CA MET A 74 -14.33 1.98 -15.26
C MET A 74 -14.64 3.42 -15.71
N GLY A 75 -13.66 4.15 -16.24
CA GLY A 75 -13.82 5.53 -16.69
C GLY A 75 -13.89 6.55 -15.54
N MET A 76 -13.46 6.18 -14.33
CA MET A 76 -13.35 7.13 -13.23
C MET A 76 -12.13 8.02 -13.43
N VAL A 77 -12.33 9.33 -13.31
CA VAL A 77 -11.27 10.34 -13.37
C VAL A 77 -10.85 10.75 -11.96
N SER A 78 -9.59 11.16 -11.81
CA SER A 78 -9.14 11.69 -10.53
C SER A 78 -9.83 13.02 -10.22
N ARG A 79 -9.92 13.36 -8.92
CA ARG A 79 -10.50 14.64 -8.50
C ARG A 79 -9.73 15.84 -9.07
N GLU A 80 -8.41 15.72 -9.15
CA GLU A 80 -7.55 16.73 -9.74
C GLU A 80 -7.84 16.94 -11.23
N ASP A 81 -8.00 15.85 -11.98
CA ASP A 81 -8.34 15.92 -13.41
C ASP A 81 -9.71 16.56 -13.62
N PHE A 82 -10.69 16.21 -12.78
CA PHE A 82 -12.01 16.80 -12.80
C PHE A 82 -11.97 18.32 -12.51
N GLU A 83 -11.31 18.74 -11.44
CA GLU A 83 -11.17 20.16 -11.10
C GLU A 83 -10.41 20.95 -12.18
N ARG A 84 -9.41 20.32 -12.82
CA ARG A 84 -8.70 20.92 -13.96
C ARG A 84 -9.62 21.11 -15.16
N LEU A 85 -10.48 20.14 -15.44
CA LEU A 85 -11.48 20.25 -16.50
C LEU A 85 -12.50 21.35 -16.18
N GLU A 86 -13.02 21.37 -14.94
CA GLU A 86 -13.98 22.37 -14.48
C GLU A 86 -13.44 23.80 -14.64
N ARG A 87 -12.19 24.06 -14.23
CA ARG A 87 -11.55 25.36 -14.41
C ARG A 87 -11.46 25.77 -15.88
N ARG A 88 -11.10 24.84 -16.77
CA ARG A 88 -11.02 25.10 -18.21
C ARG A 88 -12.40 25.42 -18.80
N VAL A 89 -13.43 24.69 -18.38
CA VAL A 89 -14.81 24.93 -18.82
C VAL A 89 -15.26 26.33 -18.39
N ARG A 90 -15.08 26.70 -17.12
CA ARG A 90 -15.45 28.04 -16.64
C ARG A 90 -14.73 29.16 -17.39
N ALA A 91 -13.44 28.99 -17.69
CA ALA A 91 -12.69 29.98 -18.46
C ALA A 91 -13.22 30.14 -19.88
N LEU A 92 -13.61 29.04 -20.53
CA LEU A 92 -14.21 29.08 -21.87
C LEU A 92 -15.60 29.70 -21.86
N GLU A 93 -16.42 29.39 -20.85
CA GLU A 93 -17.75 29.98 -20.66
C GLU A 93 -17.65 31.50 -20.44
N ALA A 94 -16.71 31.95 -19.62
CA ALA A 94 -16.46 33.37 -19.38
C ALA A 94 -16.03 34.10 -20.66
N ALA A 95 -15.05 33.54 -21.39
CA ALA A 95 -14.58 34.14 -22.65
C ALA A 95 -15.69 34.22 -23.71
N ARG A 96 -16.60 33.23 -23.73
CA ARG A 96 -17.75 33.24 -24.66
C ARG A 96 -18.75 34.34 -24.31
N LEU A 97 -18.99 34.59 -23.02
CA LEU A 97 -19.86 35.68 -22.57
C LEU A 97 -19.31 37.05 -22.97
N GLU A 98 -18.02 37.31 -22.72
CA GLU A 98 -17.38 38.58 -23.11
C GLU A 98 -17.49 38.83 -24.62
N SER A 99 -17.24 37.81 -25.44
CA SER A 99 -17.39 37.92 -26.90
C SER A 99 -18.83 38.16 -27.38
N ALA A 100 -19.83 37.70 -26.62
CA ALA A 100 -21.24 37.91 -26.96
C ALA A 100 -21.74 39.31 -26.56
N ASP A 101 -21.21 39.87 -25.48
CA ASP A 101 -21.50 41.25 -25.04
C ASP A 101 -20.85 42.29 -25.97
N GLU A 102 -19.68 41.99 -26.55
CA GLU A 102 -19.04 42.84 -27.57
C GLU A 102 -19.80 42.85 -28.91
N GLU A 103 -20.37 41.72 -29.34
CA GLU A 103 -21.17 41.63 -30.59
C GLU A 103 -22.58 42.24 -30.46
N ALA A 104 -23.12 42.38 -29.25
CA ALA A 104 -24.43 42.99 -28.99
C ALA A 104 -24.37 44.51 -28.75
N GLY A 105 -23.17 45.08 -28.63
CA GLY A 105 -22.91 46.48 -28.34
C GLY A 105 -22.54 47.36 -29.53
N ASP A 106 -22.37 46.79 -30.73
CA ASP A 106 -22.18 47.47 -32.03
C ASP A 106 -23.50 47.50 -32.84
#